data_AF-A0A0M9E2Q5-F1
#
_entry.id   AF-A0A0M9E2Q5-F1
#
_cell.length_a   1.000
_cell.length_b   1.000
_cell.length_c   1.000
_cell.angle_alpha   90.00
_cell.angle_beta   90.00
_cell.angle_gamma   90.00
#
_symmetry.space_group_name_H-M   'P 1'
#
loop_
_entity.id
_entity.type
_entity.pdbx_description
1 polymer ?
#
loop_
_entity_poly.entity_id
_entity_poly.type
_entity_poly.pdbx_seq_one_letter_code
_entity_poly.pdbx_strand_id
1 'polypeptide(L)' 'MKTKRIDCHKCRHYFVTWNRKFPHGCRFMGFKCRFLPSLEVKRISGSSCMIYEEKMKKVT' A
#
# COMPACT_ATOMS: atom_id res chain seq x y z
N MET A 1 13.66 2.97 -17.92
CA MET A 1 13.61 2.54 -16.49
C MET A 1 12.25 1.93 -16.19
N LYS A 2 12.17 0.64 -15.84
CA LYS A 2 10.88 -0.02 -15.51
C LYS A 2 10.38 0.51 -14.17
N THR A 3 9.37 1.38 -14.18
CA THR A 3 8.61 1.74 -12.98
C THR A 3 7.84 0.51 -12.53
N LYS A 4 8.44 -0.28 -11.64
CA LYS A 4 7.81 -1.47 -11.05
C LYS A 4 6.56 -0.97 -10.31
N ARG A 5 5.37 -1.22 -10.87
CA ARG A 5 4.10 -0.83 -10.26
C ARG A 5 3.95 -1.60 -8.95
N ILE A 6 3.95 -0.88 -7.83
CA ILE A 6 3.78 -1.45 -6.50
C ILE A 6 2.30 -1.81 -6.31
N ASP A 7 2.01 -3.09 -6.09
CA ASP A 7 0.66 -3.57 -5.85
C ASP A 7 0.39 -3.69 -4.35
N CYS A 8 -0.29 -2.69 -3.79
CA CYS A 8 -0.61 -2.67 -2.36
C CYS A 8 -1.39 -3.89 -1.88
N HIS A 9 -2.17 -4.57 -2.73
CA HIS A 9 -2.94 -5.75 -2.29
C HIS A 9 -2.03 -6.92 -1.91
N LYS A 10 -0.85 -6.99 -2.53
CA LYS A 10 0.20 -7.96 -2.23
C LYS A 10 1.10 -7.52 -1.08
N CYS A 11 0.96 -6.29 -0.59
CA CYS A 11 1.76 -5.80 0.53
C CYS A 11 1.28 -6.41 1.86
N ARG A 12 2.20 -6.86 2.72
CA ARG A 12 1.87 -7.38 4.05
C ARG A 12 1.26 -6.32 4.97
N HIS A 13 1.62 -5.06 4.77
CA HIS A 13 1.16 -3.94 5.59
C HIS A 13 -0.20 -3.40 5.18
N TYR A 14 -0.70 -3.78 4.01
CA TYR A 14 -1.98 -3.31 3.51
C TYR A 14 -3.14 -4.02 4.21
N PHE A 15 -4.15 -3.23 4.59
CA PHE A 15 -5.40 -3.73 5.16
C PHE A 15 -6.59 -2.91 4.67
N VAL A 16 -7.76 -3.56 4.64
CA VAL A 16 -9.03 -2.91 4.34
C VAL A 16 -9.63 -2.42 5.66
N THR A 17 -10.09 -1.17 5.69
CA THR A 17 -10.52 -0.49 6.93
C THR A 17 -12.03 -0.53 7.16
N TRP A 18 -12.80 -1.05 6.18
CA TRP A 18 -14.26 -1.05 6.13
C TRP A 18 -14.93 0.34 6.19
N ASN A 19 -14.16 1.43 6.15
CA ASN A 19 -14.68 2.79 6.12
C ASN A 19 -14.99 3.21 4.67
N ARG A 20 -16.25 3.57 4.39
CA ARG A 20 -16.68 4.04 3.06
C ARG A 20 -15.87 5.22 2.51
N LYS A 21 -15.39 6.12 3.38
CA LYS A 21 -14.57 7.28 2.96
C LYS A 21 -13.11 6.90 2.72
N PHE A 22 -12.58 5.93 3.47
CA PHE A 22 -11.17 5.55 3.47
C PHE A 22 -10.98 4.04 3.47
N PRO A 23 -11.37 3.31 2.42
CA PRO A 23 -11.38 1.84 2.41
C PRO A 23 -10.00 1.21 2.58
N HIS A 24 -8.92 1.92 2.26
CA HIS A 24 -7.57 1.39 2.28
C HIS A 24 -6.77 1.92 3.47
N GLY A 25 -5.88 1.09 4.02
CA GLY A 25 -4.98 1.49 5.09
C GLY A 25 -3.61 0.84 4.99
N CYS A 26 -2.61 1.50 5.57
CA CYS A 26 -1.25 0.97 5.74
C CYS A 26 -0.95 0.81 7.22
N ARG A 27 -0.74 -0.43 7.69
CA ARG A 27 -0.46 -0.71 9.11
C ARG A 27 0.88 -0.13 9.55
N PHE A 28 1.87 -0.15 8.67
CA PHE A 28 3.23 0.33 8.98
C PHE A 28 3.25 1.85 9.18
N MET A 29 2.56 2.61 8.31
CA MET A 29 2.50 4.07 8.41
C MET A 29 1.35 4.56 9.30
N GLY A 30 0.42 3.70 9.70
CA GLY A 30 -0.65 4.03 10.63
C GLY A 30 -1.79 4.91 10.06
N PHE A 31 -1.91 5.07 8.74
CA PHE A 31 -2.94 5.91 8.13
C PHE A 31 -3.94 5.12 7.28
N LYS A 32 -5.09 5.77 7.03
CA LYS A 32 -6.16 5.30 6.14
C LYS A 32 -6.32 6.31 5.00
N CYS A 33 -6.60 5.81 3.80
CA CYS A 33 -6.68 6.61 2.59
C CYS A 33 -7.80 6.13 1.66
N ARG A 34 -8.21 7.01 0.76
CA ARG A 34 -9.25 6.71 -0.23
C ARG A 34 -8.71 5.95 -1.44
N PHE A 35 -7.44 6.17 -1.76
CA PHE A 35 -6.71 5.47 -2.81
C PHE A 35 -5.79 4.41 -2.21
N LEU A 36 -5.06 3.67 -3.05
CA LEU A 36 -4.04 2.75 -2.57
C LEU A 36 -2.95 3.50 -1.78
N PRO A 37 -2.46 2.93 -0.66
CA PRO A 37 -1.45 3.60 0.15
C PRO A 37 -0.18 3.97 -0.63
N SER A 38 0.27 3.15 -1.59
CA SER A 38 1.44 3.46 -2.41
C SER A 38 1.25 4.70 -3.29
N LEU A 39 0.03 4.94 -3.78
CA LEU A 39 -0.31 6.11 -4.57
C LEU A 39 -0.38 7.36 -3.70
N GLU A 40 -0.95 7.23 -2.50
CA GLU A 40 -1.02 8.33 -1.55
C GLU A 40 0.38 8.75 -1.07
N VAL A 41 1.23 7.77 -0.74
CA VAL A 41 2.64 8.01 -0.41
C VAL A 41 3.36 8.68 -1.56
N LYS A 42 3.16 8.24 -2.80
CA LYS A 42 3.75 8.88 -3.98
C LYS A 42 3.27 10.31 -4.17
N ARG A 43 1.99 10.58 -3.92
CA ARG A 43 1.40 11.92 -4.01
C ARG A 43 2.01 12.87 -2.98
N ILE A 44 2.17 12.40 -1.75
CA ILE A 44 2.65 13.23 -0.62
C ILE A 44 4.17 13.38 -0.67
N SER A 45 4.89 12.27 -0.83
CA SER A 45 6.36 12.24 -0.74
C SER A 45 7.06 12.49 -2.08
N GLY A 46 6.36 12.42 -3.21
CA GLY A 46 6.96 12.43 -4.55
C GLY A 46 7.64 11.11 -4.96
N SER A 47 7.89 10.21 -4.00
CA SER A 47 8.64 8.96 -4.18
C SER A 47 7.76 7.72 -4.06
N SER A 48 8.15 6.63 -4.71
CA SER A 48 7.48 5.33 -4.55
C SER A 48 7.57 4.81 -3.11
N CYS A 49 6.58 4.02 -2.70
CA CYS A 49 6.52 3.44 -1.37
C CYS A 49 7.75 2.56 -1.06
N MET A 50 8.66 3.05 -0.20
CA MET A 50 9.91 2.36 0.17
C MET A 50 9.69 1.20 1.16
N ILE A 51 8.57 1.24 1.88
CA ILE A 51 8.19 0.25 2.90
C ILE A 51 7.33 -0.89 2.33
N TYR A 52 7.28 -1.02 1.01
CA TYR A 52 6.53 -2.11 0.39
C TYR A 52 7.20 -3.44 0.69
N GLU A 53 6.47 -4.35 1.34
CA GLU A 53 6.92 -5.71 1.54
C GLU A 53 5.86 -6.68 1.05
N GLU A 54 6.23 -7.51 0.06
CA GLU A 54 5.33 -8.48 -0.54
C GLU A 54 5.01 -9.61 0.46
N LYS A 55 3.74 -10.00 0.55
CA LYS A 55 3.29 -11.16 1.32
C LYS A 55 3.95 -12.40 0.72
N MET A 56 4.66 -13.17 1.54
CA MET A 56 5.14 -14.48 1.13
C MET A 56 3.95 -15.33 0.68
N LYS A 57 3.90 -15.66 -0.61
CA LYS A 57 3.02 -16.73 -1.08
C LYS A 57 3.57 -18.01 -0.50
N LYS A 58 2.78 -18.73 0.30
CA LYS A 58 3.13 -20.09 0.67
C LYS A 58 3.18 -20.89 -0.63
N VAL A 59 4.38 -21.18 -1.11
CA VAL A 59 4.59 -22.15 -2.19
C VAL A 59 4.20 -23.48 -1.57
N THR A 60 3.11 -24.06 -2.07
CA THR A 60 2.64 -25.39 -1.69
C THR A 60 3.02 -26.35 -2.80
#